data_AF-A0A523AXN5-F1
#
_entry.id   AF-A0A523AXN5-F1
#
_cell.length_a   1.000
_cell.length_b   1.000
_cell.length_c   1.000
_cell.angle_alpha   90.00
_cell.angle_beta   90.00
_cell.angle_gamma   90.00
#
_symmetry.space_group_name_H-M   'P 1'
#
loop_
_entity.id
_entity.type
_entity.pdbx_description
1 polymer ?
#
loop_
_entity_poly.entity_id
_entity_poly.type
_entity_poly.pdbx_seq_one_letter_code
_entity_poly.pdbx_strand_id
1 'polypeptide(L)' 'MSNKLSEIRRVLLVARKPSQEEFTEASKVTGMGILLIGMVGFLIMAIGRLLLGGA' A
#
# COMPACT_ATOMS: atom_id res chain seq x y z
N MET A 1 24.55 21.17 -11.15
CA MET A 1 23.70 19.97 -11.01
C MET A 1 24.20 19.00 -9.93
N SER A 2 25.50 18.92 -9.61
CA SER A 2 26.09 17.89 -8.73
C SER A 2 25.78 17.97 -7.23
N ASN A 3 25.33 19.12 -6.69
CA ASN A 3 25.13 19.28 -5.24
C ASN A 3 23.86 18.60 -4.68
N LYS A 4 22.92 18.15 -5.54
CA LYS A 4 21.67 17.52 -5.10
C LYS A 4 21.89 16.16 -4.44
N LEU A 5 22.86 15.39 -4.90
CA LEU A 5 23.17 14.06 -4.38
C LEU A 5 23.70 14.12 -2.93
N SER A 6 24.49 15.14 -2.62
CA SER A 6 24.97 15.41 -1.25
C SER A 6 23.81 15.66 -0.29
N GLU A 7 22.85 16.49 -0.69
CA GLU A 7 21.69 16.82 0.15
C GLU A 7 20.74 15.63 0.33
N ILE A 8 20.48 14.85 -0.72
CA ILE A 8 19.69 13.60 -0.63
C ILE A 8 20.33 12.61 0.35
N ARG A 9 21.67 12.49 0.32
CA ARG A 9 22.41 11.62 1.26
C ARG A 9 22.18 12.03 2.71
N ARG A 10 22.18 13.34 3.01
CA ARG A 10 21.91 13.84 4.37
C ARG A 10 20.48 13.52 4.82
N VAL A 11 19.49 13.69 3.94
CA VAL A 11 18.09 13.36 4.25
C VAL A 11 17.91 11.86 4.53
N LEU A 12 18.51 10.99 3.73
CA LEU A 12 18.44 9.54 3.94
C LEU A 12 19.11 9.09 5.24
N LEU A 13 20.17 9.77 5.68
CA LEU A 13 20.84 9.49 6.95
C LEU A 13 20.03 9.96 8.17
N VAL A 14 19.22 11.01 8.01
CA VAL A 14 18.34 11.54 9.07
C VAL A 14 17.02 10.77 9.16
N ALA A 15 16.61 10.09 8.09
CA ALA A 15 15.39 9.29 8.08
C ALA A 15 15.49 8.11 9.08
N ARG A 16 14.52 8.04 10.00
CA ARG A 16 14.42 6.95 10.98
C ARG A 16 14.02 5.66 10.27
N LYS A 17 14.85 4.62 10.39
CA LYS A 17 14.48 3.26 9.98
C LYS A 17 13.37 2.75 10.93
N PRO A 18 12.22 2.28 10.42
CA PRO A 18 11.15 1.78 11.27
C PRO A 18 11.62 0.55 12.06
N SER A 19 11.09 0.38 13.27
CA SER A 19 11.26 -0.88 14.01
C SER A 19 10.42 -1.99 13.37
N GLN A 20 10.78 -3.24 13.62
CA GLN A 20 10.01 -4.39 13.10
C GLN A 20 8.57 -4.41 13.64
N GLU A 21 8.38 -3.92 14.86
CA GLU A 21 7.06 -3.81 15.49
C GLU A 21 6.20 -2.74 14.80
N GLU A 22 6.73 -1.52 14.62
CA GLU A 22 6.05 -0.43 13.91
C GLU A 22 5.69 -0.83 12.47
N PHE A 23 6.60 -1.52 11.78
CA PHE A 23 6.34 -2.01 10.42
C PHE A 23 5.23 -3.07 10.41
N THR A 24 5.22 -3.97 11.38
CA THR A 24 4.21 -5.02 11.48
C THR A 24 2.84 -4.45 11.80
N GLU A 25 2.74 -3.44 12.67
CA GLU A 25 1.48 -2.77 12.95
C GLU A 25 0.94 -2.01 11.73
N ALA A 26 1.79 -1.20 11.09
CA ALA A 26 1.41 -0.44 9.90
C ALA A 26 0.98 -1.35 8.74
N SER A 27 1.69 -2.46 8.53
CA SER A 27 1.36 -3.43 7.47
C SER A 27 0.08 -4.20 7.75
N LYS A 28 -0.24 -4.53 9.02
CA LYS A 28 -1.52 -5.16 9.38
C LYS A 28 -2.70 -4.26 9.07
N VAL A 29 -2.63 -2.98 9.48
CA VAL A 29 -3.71 -2.02 9.25
C VAL A 29 -3.89 -1.75 7.75
N THR A 30 -2.79 -1.52 7.04
CA THR A 30 -2.81 -1.28 5.59
C THR A 30 -3.31 -2.50 4.82
N GLY A 31 -2.84 -3.71 5.19
CA GLY A 31 -3.27 -4.96 4.59
C GLY A 31 -4.76 -5.21 4.77
N MET A 32 -5.30 -4.88 5.94
CA MET A 32 -6.75 -4.96 6.20
C MET A 32 -7.54 -3.99 5.32
N GLY A 33 -7.05 -2.76 5.15
CA GLY A 33 -7.66 -1.76 4.26
C GLY A 33 -7.69 -2.19 2.80
N ILE A 34 -6.56 -2.71 2.27
CA ILE A 34 -6.47 -3.20 0.89
C ILE A 34 -7.42 -4.38 0.68
N LEU A 35 -7.47 -5.33 1.62
CA LEU A 35 -8.33 -6.49 1.52
C LEU A 35 -9.82 -6.09 1.54
N LEU A 36 -10.20 -5.15 2.40
CA LEU A 36 -11.59 -4.69 2.50
C LEU A 36 -12.04 -3.98 1.22
N ILE A 37 -11.26 -3.01 0.74
CA ILE A 37 -11.59 -2.27 -0.50
C ILE A 37 -11.56 -3.21 -1.72
N GLY A 38 -10.55 -4.08 -1.80
CA GLY A 38 -10.42 -5.07 -2.86
C GLY A 38 -11.58 -6.06 -2.87
N MET A 39 -12.05 -6.50 -1.71
CA MET A 39 -13.20 -7.40 -1.59
C MET A 39 -14.50 -6.72 -2.02
N VAL A 40 -14.72 -5.46 -1.66
CA VAL A 40 -15.90 -4.70 -2.12
C VAL A 40 -15.90 -4.56 -3.65
N GLY A 41 -14.77 -4.15 -4.24
CA GLY A 41 -14.63 -4.06 -5.70
C GLY A 41 -14.80 -5.41 -6.40
N PHE A 42 -14.24 -6.48 -5.80
CA PHE A 42 -14.40 -7.85 -6.28
C PHE A 42 -15.86 -8.29 -6.26
N LEU A 43 -16.59 -8.04 -5.17
CA LEU A 43 -18.00 -8.41 -5.05
C LEU A 43 -18.87 -7.68 -6.07
N ILE A 44 -18.64 -6.37 -6.29
CA ILE A 44 -19.36 -5.61 -7.31
C ILE A 44 -19.11 -6.22 -8.71
N MET A 45 -17.86 -6.54 -9.04
CA MET A 45 -17.52 -7.15 -10.32
C MET A 45 -18.09 -8.57 -10.45
N ALA A 46 -17.98 -9.39 -9.41
CA ALA A 46 -18.45 -10.76 -9.40
C ALA A 46 -19.98 -10.83 -9.56
N ILE A 47 -20.71 -10.01 -8.80
CA ILE A 47 -22.17 -9.89 -8.92
C ILE A 47 -22.54 -9.30 -10.28
N GLY A 48 -21.84 -8.27 -10.74
CA GLY A 48 -22.05 -7.69 -12.07
C GLY A 48 -21.90 -8.73 -13.18
N ARG A 49 -20.84 -9.54 -13.17
CA ARG A 49 -20.62 -10.63 -14.13
C ARG A 49 -21.68 -11.73 -14.04
N LEU A 50 -22.13 -12.06 -12.82
CA LEU A 50 -23.17 -13.06 -12.61
C LEU A 50 -24.54 -12.58 -13.14
N LEU A 51 -24.89 -11.32 -12.92
CA LEU A 51 -26.16 -10.74 -13.33
C LEU A 51 -26.22 -10.36 -14.81
N LEU A 52 -25.13 -9.83 -15.38
CA LEU A 52 -25.05 -9.49 -16.81
C LEU A 52 -24.85 -10.71 -17.72
N GLY A 53 -24.83 -11.93 -17.17
CA GLY A 53 -24.70 -13.17 -17.93
C GLY A 53 -23.33 -13.27 -18.59
N GLY A 54 -22.31 -13.60 -17.81
CA GLY A 54 -20.98 -13.91 -18.34
C GLY A 54 -21.01 -15.09 -19.31
N ALA A 55 -20.90 -14.79 -20.60
CA ALA A 55 -20.25 -15.66 -21.58
C ALA A 55 -18.73 -15.41 -21.53
#